data_AF-A0AAW4US50-F1
#
_entry.id   AF-A0AAW4US50-F1
#
_cell.length_a   1.000
_cell.length_b   1.000
_cell.length_c   1.000
_cell.angle_alpha   90.00
_cell.angle_beta   90.00
_cell.angle_gamma   90.00
#
_symmetry.space_group_name_H-M   'P 1'
#
loop_
_entity.id
_entity.type
_entity.pdbx_description
1 polymer ?
#
loop_
_entity_poly.entity_id
_entity_poly.type
_entity_poly.pdbx_seq_one_letter_code
_entity_poly.pdbx_strand_id
1 'polypeptide(L)'
;MKTPRIANAIGQIDDDLVADAAKCKKKNKKHWLKWGSLAACFAVIVIVGAAILPSLFRENVTPEGTDGRYKDFSIQASESAIVWPWEYQTVYEKYRNVEIDGIEYHGKGRAVSEAWIGERIGNYTVVGYDEVNNGKKYSAEFEAYALKDIAQSQFIAVKMEDSYYVFQNDEYAPPNTLGELMDVVNLSEVVELQRFSEGDNSPDSKHFALSSDDYVWEVLSECRNAPFVEDQTWTVGDRSYLSFTITSEALGVYKVALYVTEDGYLWTNAFNWQYLFNIGEDAASRIIHYAKENSTEVEYEPYRNSVAGTVIEITEEYIVVDDSILCKNPPDGITYKVLLNDLRISRYVDYGIVKVGDTVQISYEGEIDETSGNTIAGAISAFKATISDGDVLIPE
;
A
#
# COMPACT_ATOMS: atom_id res chain seq x y z
N MET A 1 9.07 17.76 21.27
CA MET A 1 9.28 17.48 19.82
C MET A 1 8.60 18.59 19.05
N LYS A 2 9.02 18.92 17.83
CA LYS A 2 8.33 19.95 17.04
C LYS A 2 6.99 19.37 16.57
N THR A 3 5.93 20.19 16.59
CA THR A 3 4.63 19.85 16.00
C THR A 3 4.75 19.92 14.47
N PRO A 4 4.15 18.99 13.70
CA PRO A 4 4.17 19.09 12.23
C PRO A 4 3.61 20.42 11.75
N ARG A 5 4.21 21.00 10.69
CA ARG A 5 3.85 22.35 10.21
C ARG A 5 2.39 22.45 9.76
N ILE A 6 1.85 21.39 9.14
CA ILE A 6 0.45 21.33 8.70
C ILE A 6 -0.52 21.31 9.90
N ALA A 7 -0.13 20.71 11.02
CA ALA A 7 -0.93 20.74 12.25
C ALA A 7 -1.00 22.15 12.87
N ASN A 8 -0.05 23.05 12.56
CA ASN A 8 -0.14 24.46 12.95
C ASN A 8 -1.04 25.30 12.02
N ALA A 9 -1.27 24.84 10.77
CA ALA A 9 -2.10 25.54 9.78
C ALA A 9 -3.60 25.23 9.95
N ILE A 10 -3.93 24.03 10.43
CA ILE A 10 -5.30 23.62 10.77
C ILE A 10 -5.49 23.86 12.26
N GLY A 11 -5.74 25.12 12.63
CA GLY A 11 -5.77 25.55 14.01
C GLY A 11 -6.68 24.68 14.89
N GLN A 12 -6.09 23.87 15.77
CA GLN A 12 -6.82 23.18 16.83
C GLN A 12 -6.02 22.95 18.11
N ILE A 13 -6.74 23.31 19.18
CA ILE A 13 -6.82 22.76 20.54
C ILE A 13 -5.71 23.16 21.53
N ASP A 14 -6.20 23.82 22.60
CA ASP A 14 -5.53 24.36 23.78
C ASP A 14 -4.33 23.56 24.31
N ASP A 15 -3.19 24.24 24.40
CA ASP A 15 -1.95 23.78 25.07
C ASP A 15 -2.13 23.56 26.59
N ASP A 16 -3.29 23.95 27.16
CA ASP A 16 -3.55 23.95 28.59
C ASP A 16 -3.81 22.55 29.20
N LEU A 17 -3.95 21.50 28.37
CA LEU A 17 -4.07 20.11 28.87
C LEU A 17 -2.72 19.37 29.01
N VAL A 18 -1.61 19.99 28.58
CA VAL A 18 -0.26 19.39 28.65
C VAL A 18 0.48 19.77 29.95
N ALA A 19 0.00 20.76 30.70
CA ALA A 19 0.70 21.29 31.88
C ALA A 19 0.55 20.47 33.18
N ASP A 20 -0.41 19.55 33.29
CA ASP A 20 -0.69 18.83 34.54
C ASP A 20 0.01 17.46 34.71
N ALA A 21 0.75 16.99 33.69
CA ALA A 21 1.53 15.75 33.80
C ALA A 21 2.95 15.94 34.39
N ALA A 22 3.40 17.19 34.62
CA ALA A 22 4.79 17.49 35.01
C ALA A 22 5.11 17.33 36.51
N LYS A 23 4.25 16.70 37.31
CA LYS A 23 4.54 16.43 38.73
C LYS A 23 4.10 15.03 39.18
N CYS A 24 4.95 14.03 38.97
CA CYS A 24 5.19 13.05 40.03
C CYS A 24 6.55 12.34 39.92
N LYS A 25 7.19 12.22 41.09
CA LYS A 25 8.57 11.78 41.31
C LYS A 25 8.75 10.27 41.06
N LYS A 26 9.91 9.92 40.49
CA LYS A 26 10.44 8.55 40.40
C LYS A 26 10.37 7.80 41.75
N LYS A 27 9.82 6.59 41.74
CA LYS A 27 10.19 5.52 42.69
C LYS A 27 10.23 4.17 42.00
N ASN A 28 11.43 3.56 42.01
CA ASN A 28 11.64 2.14 41.75
C ASN A 28 10.93 1.29 42.81
N LYS A 29 10.11 0.32 42.39
CA LYS A 29 9.97 -0.98 43.06
C LYS A 29 9.64 -2.07 42.04
N LYS A 30 10.46 -3.12 42.04
CA LYS A 30 10.16 -4.42 41.44
C LYS A 30 8.93 -5.02 42.13
N HIS A 31 7.92 -5.40 41.37
CA HIS A 31 6.95 -6.41 41.80
C HIS A 31 6.54 -7.28 40.62
N TRP A 32 6.89 -8.56 40.72
CA TRP A 32 6.39 -9.63 39.88
C TRP A 32 4.91 -9.81 40.22
N LEU A 33 4.01 -9.66 39.25
CA LEU A 33 2.62 -10.07 39.37
C LEU A 33 2.19 -10.74 38.07
N LYS A 34 1.67 -11.96 38.23
CA LYS A 34 1.16 -12.84 37.18
C LYS A 34 -0.22 -12.35 36.74
N TRP A 35 -0.37 -12.06 35.45
CA TRP A 35 -1.62 -12.05 34.69
C TRP A 35 -1.29 -12.90 33.46
N GLY A 36 -1.85 -14.10 33.21
CA GLY A 36 -3.20 -14.52 33.50
C GLY A 36 -4.11 -14.02 32.38
N SER A 37 -4.04 -14.67 31.21
CA SER A 37 -5.03 -14.63 30.11
C SER A 37 -5.34 -13.26 29.47
N LEU A 38 -4.31 -12.60 28.93
CA LEU A 38 -4.48 -11.58 27.88
C LEU A 38 -3.27 -11.60 26.93
N ALA A 39 -2.99 -12.79 26.39
CA ALA A 39 -1.82 -13.07 25.56
C ALA A 39 -2.21 -14.07 24.47
N ALA A 40 -3.03 -13.60 23.53
CA ALA A 40 -3.20 -14.10 22.17
C ALA A 40 -3.99 -13.00 21.42
N CYS A 41 -3.63 -12.70 20.17
CA CYS A 41 -4.22 -11.66 19.31
C CYS A 41 -3.66 -10.22 19.37
N PHE A 42 -2.39 -10.02 19.76
CA PHE A 42 -1.65 -8.86 19.25
C PHE A 42 -0.56 -9.36 18.31
N ALA A 43 -1.00 -9.92 17.17
CA ALA A 43 -0.16 -10.00 16.00
C ALA A 43 -0.02 -8.56 15.48
N VAL A 44 0.98 -7.85 16.01
CA VAL A 44 1.41 -6.57 15.44
C VAL A 44 2.04 -6.89 14.08
N ILE A 45 1.18 -7.03 13.07
CA ILE A 45 1.61 -6.87 11.70
C ILE A 45 1.66 -5.35 11.50
N VAL A 46 2.79 -4.76 11.91
CA VAL A 46 3.39 -3.69 11.10
C VAL A 46 3.27 -4.20 9.67
N ILE A 47 2.75 -3.40 8.73
CA ILE A 47 2.68 -3.77 7.31
C ILE A 47 4.07 -4.26 6.89
N VAL A 48 4.22 -5.56 7.00
CA VAL A 48 5.36 -6.39 6.72
C VAL A 48 4.61 -7.59 6.19
N GLY A 49 4.40 -7.59 4.88
CA GLY A 49 4.09 -8.81 4.16
C GLY A 49 5.28 -9.75 4.30
N ALA A 50 5.50 -10.31 5.49
CA ALA A 50 6.49 -11.33 5.77
C ALA A 50 5.99 -12.67 5.24
N ALA A 51 5.82 -12.74 3.92
CA ALA A 51 5.66 -13.93 3.08
C ALA A 51 5.45 -13.55 1.61
N ILE A 52 5.40 -12.27 1.27
CA ILE A 52 5.38 -11.82 -0.12
C ILE A 52 6.82 -11.83 -0.62
N LEU A 53 7.08 -12.55 -1.72
CA LEU A 53 8.40 -12.82 -2.28
C LEU A 53 9.34 -11.59 -2.26
N PRO A 54 10.66 -11.80 -2.09
CA PRO A 54 11.68 -10.75 -2.27
C PRO A 54 11.62 -10.02 -3.63
N SER A 55 10.89 -10.55 -4.61
CA SER A 55 10.68 -9.92 -5.93
C SER A 55 9.66 -8.77 -5.91
N LEU A 56 8.75 -8.71 -4.92
CA LEU A 56 7.76 -7.64 -4.77
C LEU A 56 8.31 -6.43 -3.99
N PHE A 57 9.50 -6.57 -3.41
CA PHE A 57 10.22 -5.54 -2.63
C PHE A 57 11.68 -5.41 -3.09
N ARG A 58 11.91 -5.68 -4.38
CA ARG A 58 13.16 -5.33 -5.03
C ARG A 58 12.79 -4.58 -6.30
N GLU A 59 12.23 -3.39 -6.14
CA GLU A 59 12.37 -2.39 -7.19
C GLU A 59 13.84 -1.97 -7.19
N ASN A 60 14.67 -2.76 -7.88
CA ASN A 60 15.86 -2.18 -8.49
C ASN A 60 15.31 -1.15 -9.49
N VAL A 61 15.14 0.09 -9.02
CA VAL A 61 14.83 1.19 -9.92
C VAL A 61 16.12 1.46 -10.69
N THR A 62 16.36 0.69 -11.75
CA THR A 62 17.00 1.28 -12.91
C THR A 62 16.03 2.36 -13.39
N PRO A 63 16.43 3.64 -13.46
CA PRO A 63 15.58 4.66 -14.03
C PRO A 63 15.45 4.37 -15.54
N GLU A 64 14.53 3.48 -15.93
CA GLU A 64 14.27 3.20 -17.34
C GLU A 64 13.05 3.95 -17.84
N GLY A 65 13.39 4.88 -18.74
CA GLY A 65 12.53 5.82 -19.42
C GLY A 65 13.41 6.67 -20.34
N THR A 66 13.77 6.11 -21.50
CA THR A 66 14.00 6.79 -22.78
C THR A 66 14.92 8.05 -22.82
N ASP A 67 16.23 7.84 -23.01
CA ASP A 67 17.08 8.46 -24.09
C ASP A 67 18.53 7.96 -24.02
N GLY A 68 18.91 7.24 -22.96
CA GLY A 68 20.29 6.91 -22.64
C GLY A 68 20.98 7.89 -21.69
N ARG A 69 20.25 8.85 -21.12
CA ARG A 69 20.73 9.90 -20.20
C ARG A 69 21.31 9.38 -18.90
N TYR A 70 20.76 8.30 -18.34
CA TYR A 70 21.17 7.79 -17.03
C TYR A 70 22.34 6.83 -17.12
N LYS A 71 23.19 6.83 -16.10
CA LYS A 71 24.21 5.80 -15.88
C LYS A 71 23.52 4.49 -15.50
N ASP A 72 24.23 3.39 -15.69
CA ASP A 72 23.77 2.08 -15.27
C ASP A 72 24.02 1.93 -13.75
N PHE A 73 23.06 2.39 -12.96
CA PHE A 73 23.11 2.37 -11.49
C PHE A 73 21.95 1.60 -10.91
N SER A 74 22.16 1.00 -9.74
CA SER A 74 21.08 0.59 -8.84
C SER A 74 20.87 1.63 -7.76
N ILE A 75 19.61 2.02 -7.56
CA ILE A 75 19.19 2.90 -6.48
C ILE A 75 18.57 2.03 -5.40
N GLN A 76 19.13 2.07 -4.20
CA GLN A 76 18.62 1.34 -3.04
C GLN A 76 18.11 2.31 -1.99
N ALA A 77 16.79 2.48 -1.94
CA ALA A 77 16.14 3.19 -0.85
C ALA A 77 15.89 2.26 0.34
N SER A 78 16.03 2.79 1.57
CA SER A 78 15.65 2.02 2.76
C SER A 78 14.13 1.76 2.76
N GLU A 79 13.72 0.49 2.69
CA GLU A 79 12.32 0.06 2.74
C GLU A 79 11.80 -0.17 4.16
N SER A 80 12.49 0.36 5.18
CA SER A 80 12.05 0.17 6.57
C SER A 80 10.79 0.97 6.85
N ALA A 81 9.72 0.29 7.27
CA ALA A 81 8.49 0.92 7.72
C ALA A 81 8.79 1.89 8.89
N ILE A 82 8.55 3.18 8.68
CA ILE A 82 8.69 4.20 9.73
C ILE A 82 7.45 4.17 10.59
N VAL A 83 7.62 3.84 11.87
CA VAL A 83 6.59 4.05 12.88
C VAL A 83 6.62 5.52 13.27
N TRP A 84 5.71 6.30 12.68
CA TRP A 84 5.60 7.73 12.97
C TRP A 84 5.11 7.98 14.39
N PRO A 85 5.67 8.97 15.11
CA PRO A 85 5.07 9.46 16.35
C PRO A 85 3.64 9.90 16.11
N TRP A 86 2.79 9.79 17.13
CA TRP A 86 1.36 10.06 17.05
C TRP A 86 1.03 11.42 16.40
N GLU A 87 1.76 12.48 16.71
CA GLU A 87 1.52 13.81 16.13
C GLU A 87 1.83 13.89 14.62
N TYR A 88 2.63 12.98 14.06
CA TYR A 88 3.01 12.89 12.64
C TYR A 88 2.21 11.85 11.84
N GLN A 89 1.16 11.29 12.45
CA GLN A 89 0.23 10.39 11.81
C GLN A 89 -1.00 11.14 11.30
N THR A 90 -1.46 10.78 10.09
CA THR A 90 -2.79 11.18 9.58
C THR A 90 -3.89 10.62 10.50
N VAL A 91 -5.12 11.15 10.40
CA VAL A 91 -6.25 10.62 11.18
C VAL A 91 -6.47 9.13 10.91
N TYR A 92 -6.37 8.73 9.64
CA TYR A 92 -6.42 7.33 9.26
C TYR A 92 -5.29 6.50 9.89
N GLU A 93 -4.04 6.97 9.86
CA GLU A 93 -2.91 6.24 10.46
C GLU A 93 -3.04 6.09 11.98
N LYS A 94 -3.67 7.08 12.64
CA LYS A 94 -3.97 7.05 14.08
C LYS A 94 -4.97 5.97 14.43
N TYR A 95 -6.09 5.87 13.72
CA TYR A 95 -7.24 5.06 14.11
C TYR A 95 -7.51 3.96 13.09
N ARG A 96 -7.10 2.72 13.40
CA ARG A 96 -7.08 1.61 12.41
C ARG A 96 -7.91 0.39 12.81
N ASN A 97 -8.47 0.35 14.01
CA ASN A 97 -9.19 -0.82 14.51
C ASN A 97 -10.59 -0.44 15.00
N VAL A 98 -11.61 -1.15 14.57
CA VAL A 98 -12.99 -0.96 15.05
C VAL A 98 -13.66 -2.32 15.23
N GLU A 99 -14.49 -2.45 16.26
CA GLU A 99 -15.30 -3.65 16.48
C GLU A 99 -16.77 -3.30 16.26
N ILE A 100 -17.45 -4.05 15.40
CA ILE A 100 -18.88 -3.89 15.12
C ILE A 100 -19.54 -5.27 15.20
N ASP A 101 -20.55 -5.42 16.06
CA ASP A 101 -21.31 -6.66 16.24
C ASP A 101 -20.44 -7.90 16.50
N GLY A 102 -19.29 -7.71 17.18
CA GLY A 102 -18.33 -8.77 17.49
C GLY A 102 -17.35 -9.11 16.37
N ILE A 103 -17.37 -8.36 15.26
CA ILE A 103 -16.41 -8.48 14.16
C ILE A 103 -15.36 -7.37 14.31
N GLU A 104 -14.09 -7.76 14.38
CA GLU A 104 -12.95 -6.83 14.38
C GLU A 104 -12.58 -6.47 12.94
N TYR A 105 -12.55 -5.18 12.64
CA TYR A 105 -12.11 -4.66 11.35
C TYR A 105 -10.83 -3.85 11.48
N HIS A 106 -9.95 -4.02 10.51
CA HIS A 106 -8.70 -3.30 10.37
C HIS A 106 -8.66 -2.46 9.08
N GLY A 107 -8.17 -1.22 9.17
CA GLY A 107 -8.06 -0.31 8.03
C GLY A 107 -7.08 -0.77 6.93
N LYS A 108 -7.46 -0.62 5.66
CA LYS A 108 -6.68 -1.04 4.46
C LYS A 108 -5.78 0.05 3.87
N GLY A 109 -5.86 1.28 4.35
CA GLY A 109 -4.94 2.36 3.95
C GLY A 109 -5.40 3.21 2.79
N ARG A 110 -6.55 2.87 2.18
CA ARG A 110 -7.02 3.51 0.96
C ARG A 110 -8.37 4.18 1.18
N ALA A 111 -8.45 5.40 0.66
CA ALA A 111 -9.71 6.08 0.53
C ALA A 111 -10.57 5.37 -0.52
N VAL A 112 -11.88 5.39 -0.32
CA VAL A 112 -12.87 4.85 -1.24
C VAL A 112 -13.82 5.98 -1.65
N SER A 113 -14.17 6.03 -2.94
CA SER A 113 -15.08 7.06 -3.44
C SER A 113 -16.50 6.88 -2.90
N GLU A 114 -17.24 8.00 -2.82
CA GLU A 114 -18.65 7.99 -2.38
C GLU A 114 -19.54 7.08 -3.24
N ALA A 115 -19.11 6.76 -4.47
CA ALA A 115 -19.81 5.87 -5.37
C ALA A 115 -20.00 4.45 -4.79
N TRP A 116 -19.08 3.98 -3.94
CA TRP A 116 -19.13 2.67 -3.30
C TRP A 116 -19.80 2.68 -1.93
N ILE A 117 -20.16 3.85 -1.39
CA ILE A 117 -20.70 3.96 -0.04
C ILE A 117 -22.19 3.60 -0.04
N GLY A 118 -22.54 2.64 0.82
CA GLY A 118 -23.90 2.17 1.06
C GLY A 118 -24.56 2.85 2.26
N GLU A 119 -25.44 2.11 2.94
CA GLU A 119 -26.18 2.61 4.09
C GLU A 119 -25.28 2.87 5.31
N ARG A 120 -25.63 3.88 6.10
CA ARG A 120 -24.95 4.18 7.35
C ARG A 120 -25.25 3.08 8.39
N ILE A 121 -24.21 2.46 8.92
CA ILE A 121 -24.30 1.45 9.97
C ILE A 121 -24.51 2.14 11.33
N GLY A 122 -23.64 3.12 11.66
CA GLY A 122 -23.69 3.77 12.97
C GLY A 122 -22.45 4.62 13.27
N ASN A 123 -22.34 5.06 14.53
CA ASN A 123 -21.11 5.65 15.06
C ASN A 123 -20.43 4.62 15.95
N TYR A 124 -19.12 4.46 15.77
CA TYR A 124 -18.34 3.47 16.49
C TYR A 124 -17.01 4.06 16.98
N THR A 125 -16.57 3.54 18.12
CA THR A 125 -15.25 3.82 18.67
C THR A 125 -14.18 3.15 17.83
N VAL A 126 -13.37 3.94 17.12
CA VAL A 126 -12.19 3.45 16.41
C VAL A 126 -10.96 3.71 17.27
N VAL A 127 -10.09 2.71 17.33
CA VAL A 127 -8.96 2.63 18.24
C VAL A 127 -7.64 2.73 17.49
N GLY A 128 -6.72 3.45 18.12
CA GLY A 128 -5.34 3.61 17.72
C GLY A 128 -4.35 3.28 18.82
N TYR A 129 -3.11 2.98 18.44
CA TYR A 129 -2.02 2.72 19.37
C TYR A 129 -0.81 3.56 18.98
N ASP A 130 -0.32 4.34 19.95
CA ASP A 130 0.93 5.09 19.82
C ASP A 130 2.09 4.18 20.22
N GLU A 131 2.58 3.46 19.21
CA GLU A 131 3.66 2.48 19.33
C GLU A 131 4.97 3.12 19.82
N VAL A 132 5.21 4.39 19.48
CA VAL A 132 6.41 5.12 19.93
C VAL A 132 6.34 5.39 21.44
N ASN A 133 5.15 5.64 21.99
CA ASN A 133 4.94 5.92 23.41
C ASN A 133 4.37 4.71 24.17
N ASN A 134 5.07 3.57 24.08
CA ASN A 134 4.76 2.32 24.80
C ASN A 134 3.36 1.74 24.48
N GLY A 135 2.89 1.86 23.24
CA GLY A 135 1.60 1.31 22.81
C GLY A 135 0.41 1.99 23.50
N LYS A 136 0.53 3.29 23.82
CA LYS A 136 -0.56 4.02 24.46
C LYS A 136 -1.80 4.00 23.56
N LYS A 137 -2.91 3.48 24.11
CA LYS A 137 -4.19 3.40 23.41
C LYS A 137 -4.86 4.77 23.34
N TYR A 138 -5.35 5.12 22.17
CA TYR A 138 -6.23 6.26 21.91
C TYR A 138 -7.50 5.77 21.22
N SER A 139 -8.54 6.58 21.28
CA SER A 139 -9.83 6.28 20.65
C SER A 139 -10.54 7.55 20.22
N ALA A 140 -11.28 7.48 19.12
CA ALA A 140 -12.19 8.52 18.65
C ALA A 140 -13.43 7.89 18.01
N GLU A 141 -14.51 8.65 17.94
CA GLU A 141 -15.77 8.20 17.32
C GLU A 141 -15.80 8.57 15.84
N PHE A 142 -16.15 7.60 14.99
CA PHE A 142 -16.31 7.81 13.55
C PHE A 142 -17.60 7.15 13.05
N GLU A 143 -18.12 7.67 11.93
CA GLU A 143 -19.27 7.08 11.25
C GLU A 143 -18.82 5.88 10.41
N ALA A 144 -19.50 4.74 10.55
CA ALA A 144 -19.28 3.55 9.75
C ALA A 144 -20.45 3.32 8.76
N TYR A 145 -20.12 2.79 7.59
CA TYR A 145 -21.03 2.58 6.46
C TYR A 145 -20.79 1.21 5.85
N ALA A 146 -21.85 0.63 5.30
CA ALA A 146 -21.72 -0.52 4.42
C ALA A 146 -21.06 -0.08 3.10
N LEU A 147 -20.42 -1.03 2.42
CA LEU A 147 -20.01 -0.87 1.02
C LEU A 147 -21.10 -1.48 0.13
N LYS A 148 -21.35 -0.87 -1.03
CA LYS A 148 -22.33 -1.39 -2.00
C LYS A 148 -21.91 -2.76 -2.49
N ASP A 149 -22.87 -3.67 -2.53
CA ASP A 149 -22.74 -5.04 -3.06
C ASP A 149 -21.60 -5.86 -2.43
N ILE A 150 -21.09 -5.45 -1.27
CA ILE A 150 -20.09 -6.18 -0.49
C ILE A 150 -20.70 -6.52 0.87
N ALA A 151 -20.54 -7.77 1.29
CA ALA A 151 -21.03 -8.22 2.59
C ALA A 151 -20.32 -7.47 3.73
N GLN A 152 -21.10 -6.89 4.65
CA GLN A 152 -20.58 -6.23 5.85
C GLN A 152 -19.64 -7.15 6.65
N SER A 153 -19.86 -8.46 6.63
CA SER A 153 -19.00 -9.45 7.29
C SER A 153 -17.56 -9.49 6.75
N GLN A 154 -17.31 -8.90 5.58
CA GLN A 154 -15.99 -8.85 4.94
C GLN A 154 -15.39 -7.45 5.00
N PHE A 155 -16.17 -6.42 4.66
CA PHE A 155 -15.69 -5.05 4.58
C PHE A 155 -16.73 -4.03 5.02
N ILE A 156 -16.24 -2.91 5.56
CA ILE A 156 -16.99 -1.69 5.83
C ILE A 156 -16.19 -0.47 5.37
N ALA A 157 -16.84 0.68 5.33
CA ALA A 157 -16.18 1.96 5.18
C ALA A 157 -16.30 2.79 6.48
N VAL A 158 -15.23 3.46 6.88
CA VAL A 158 -15.22 4.39 8.01
C VAL A 158 -14.92 5.79 7.50
N LYS A 159 -15.79 6.74 7.81
CA LYS A 159 -15.61 8.14 7.43
C LYS A 159 -14.68 8.84 8.40
N MET A 160 -13.57 9.37 7.90
CA MET A 160 -12.57 10.10 8.67
C MET A 160 -12.22 11.39 7.94
N GLU A 161 -12.41 12.53 8.63
CA GLU A 161 -12.30 13.86 8.01
C GLU A 161 -13.23 13.94 6.78
N ASP A 162 -12.68 14.32 5.62
CA ASP A 162 -13.42 14.47 4.36
C ASP A 162 -13.40 13.19 3.48
N SER A 163 -12.88 12.07 3.98
CA SER A 163 -12.71 10.82 3.22
C SER A 163 -13.37 9.61 3.88
N TYR A 164 -13.67 8.59 3.08
CA TYR A 164 -14.07 7.27 3.55
C TYR A 164 -12.90 6.30 3.36
N TYR A 165 -12.63 5.45 4.33
CA TYR A 165 -11.55 4.46 4.29
C TYR A 165 -12.10 3.05 4.41
N VAL A 166 -11.54 2.12 3.63
CA VAL A 166 -11.92 0.70 3.68
C VAL A 166 -11.33 0.04 4.92
N PHE A 167 -12.18 -0.71 5.61
CA PHE A 167 -11.84 -1.54 6.76
C PHE A 167 -12.26 -2.98 6.45
N GLN A 168 -11.30 -3.90 6.54
CA GLN A 168 -11.50 -5.32 6.27
C GLN A 168 -11.64 -6.06 7.59
N ASN A 169 -12.51 -7.08 7.63
CA ASN A 169 -12.54 -8.05 8.72
C ASN A 169 -11.14 -8.67 8.91
N ASP A 170 -10.61 -8.59 10.13
CA ASP A 170 -9.26 -9.05 10.48
C ASP A 170 -9.20 -10.57 10.76
N GLU A 171 -10.35 -11.24 10.81
CA GLU A 171 -10.40 -12.69 10.96
C GLU A 171 -10.01 -13.41 9.67
N TYR A 172 -9.06 -14.34 9.77
CA TYR A 172 -8.73 -15.26 8.68
C TYR A 172 -9.86 -16.29 8.51
N ALA A 173 -10.77 -15.99 7.58
CA ALA A 173 -11.92 -16.82 7.25
C ALA A 173 -12.05 -16.96 5.72
N PRO A 174 -11.16 -17.74 5.06
CA PRO A 174 -11.26 -17.95 3.63
C PRO A 174 -12.59 -18.65 3.28
N PRO A 175 -13.23 -18.30 2.15
CA PRO A 175 -14.42 -19.00 1.69
C PRO A 175 -14.08 -20.43 1.26
N ASN A 176 -15.05 -21.34 1.30
CA ASN A 176 -14.81 -22.74 0.93
C ASN A 176 -14.65 -22.91 -0.59
N THR A 177 -15.24 -22.01 -1.38
CA THR A 177 -15.25 -22.06 -2.84
C THR A 177 -15.04 -20.69 -3.46
N LEU A 178 -14.60 -20.67 -4.73
CA LEU A 178 -14.49 -19.44 -5.51
C LEU A 178 -15.85 -18.72 -5.63
N GLY A 179 -16.95 -19.47 -5.78
CA GLY A 179 -18.29 -18.90 -5.87
C GLY A 179 -18.72 -18.18 -4.59
N GLU A 180 -18.36 -18.72 -3.42
CA GLU A 180 -18.58 -18.03 -2.15
C GLU A 180 -17.81 -16.71 -2.10
N LEU A 181 -16.54 -16.69 -2.53
CA LEU A 181 -15.76 -15.43 -2.62
C LEU A 181 -16.46 -14.41 -3.53
N MET A 182 -16.88 -14.86 -4.72
CA MET A 182 -17.59 -14.00 -5.69
C MET A 182 -18.83 -13.38 -5.07
N ASP A 183 -19.61 -14.13 -4.30
CA ASP A 183 -20.87 -13.65 -3.74
C ASP A 183 -20.65 -12.68 -2.57
N VAL A 184 -19.63 -12.90 -1.73
CA VAL A 184 -19.42 -12.06 -0.54
C VAL A 184 -18.83 -10.68 -0.84
N VAL A 185 -18.12 -10.53 -1.96
CA VAL A 185 -17.50 -9.24 -2.35
C VAL A 185 -17.88 -8.76 -3.75
N ASN A 186 -18.81 -9.44 -4.41
CA ASN A 186 -19.21 -9.16 -5.80
C ASN A 186 -18.00 -9.04 -6.73
N LEU A 187 -17.13 -10.07 -6.68
CA LEU A 187 -15.74 -9.98 -7.15
C LEU A 187 -15.60 -9.46 -8.59
N SER A 188 -16.48 -9.89 -9.51
CA SER A 188 -16.44 -9.51 -10.93
C SER A 188 -16.83 -8.05 -11.19
N GLU A 189 -17.57 -7.42 -10.30
CA GLU A 189 -17.97 -6.01 -10.43
C GLU A 189 -16.98 -5.06 -9.77
N VAL A 190 -16.23 -5.55 -8.77
CA VAL A 190 -15.29 -4.71 -7.99
C VAL A 190 -13.85 -4.87 -8.44
N VAL A 191 -13.55 -5.84 -9.31
CA VAL A 191 -12.22 -6.12 -9.85
C VAL A 191 -12.26 -6.09 -11.37
N GLU A 192 -11.36 -5.32 -11.97
CA GLU A 192 -11.11 -5.32 -13.40
C GLU A 192 -9.82 -6.10 -13.71
N LEU A 193 -9.83 -6.94 -14.74
CA LEU A 193 -8.70 -7.77 -15.18
C LEU A 193 -8.11 -7.27 -16.50
N GLN A 194 -7.86 -5.96 -16.59
CA GLN A 194 -7.44 -5.30 -17.82
C GLN A 194 -5.94 -5.42 -18.13
N ARG A 195 -5.07 -5.62 -17.13
CA ARG A 195 -3.62 -5.66 -17.33
C ARG A 195 -3.00 -6.88 -16.70
N PHE A 196 -2.08 -7.50 -17.42
CA PHE A 196 -1.33 -8.66 -16.92
C PHE A 196 0.10 -8.72 -17.47
N SER A 197 0.94 -9.48 -16.78
CA SER A 197 2.28 -9.89 -17.26
C SER A 197 2.36 -11.40 -17.49
N GLU A 198 3.25 -11.83 -18.37
CA GLU A 198 3.70 -13.23 -18.40
C GLU A 198 4.71 -13.46 -17.26
N GLY A 199 4.34 -14.30 -16.29
CA GLY A 199 5.14 -14.50 -15.07
C GLY A 199 5.09 -13.29 -14.13
N ASP A 200 6.21 -13.03 -13.44
CA ASP A 200 6.32 -11.95 -12.44
C ASP A 200 6.00 -10.59 -13.07
N ASN A 201 5.39 -9.68 -12.30
CA ASN A 201 5.17 -8.30 -12.74
C ASN A 201 6.43 -7.44 -12.50
N SER A 202 7.45 -7.64 -13.35
CA SER A 202 8.72 -6.92 -13.30
C SER A 202 8.98 -6.14 -14.60
N PRO A 203 9.90 -5.16 -14.60
CA PRO A 203 10.29 -4.44 -15.82
C PRO A 203 10.77 -5.36 -16.96
N ASP A 204 11.36 -6.50 -16.62
CA ASP A 204 11.91 -7.47 -17.60
C ASP A 204 10.84 -8.39 -18.22
N SER A 205 9.64 -8.42 -17.63
CA SER A 205 8.53 -9.24 -18.12
C SER A 205 7.79 -8.54 -19.27
N LYS A 206 7.10 -9.35 -20.09
CA LYS A 206 6.17 -8.81 -21.07
C LYS A 206 4.86 -8.41 -20.41
N HIS A 207 4.37 -7.22 -20.72
CA HIS A 207 3.13 -6.66 -20.18
C HIS A 207 2.09 -6.50 -21.27
N PHE A 208 0.84 -6.71 -20.91
CA PHE A 208 -0.27 -6.73 -21.85
C PHE A 208 -1.48 -5.99 -21.28
N ALA A 209 -2.19 -5.29 -22.18
CA ALA A 209 -3.52 -4.76 -21.93
C ALA A 209 -4.54 -5.64 -22.64
N LEU A 210 -5.47 -6.21 -21.87
CA LEU A 210 -6.57 -7.02 -22.33
C LEU A 210 -7.69 -6.13 -22.89
N SER A 211 -8.26 -6.52 -24.04
CA SER A 211 -9.31 -5.73 -24.70
C SER A 211 -10.66 -5.76 -23.97
N SER A 212 -10.99 -6.88 -23.31
CA SER A 212 -12.13 -7.06 -22.41
C SER A 212 -11.83 -8.24 -21.49
N ASP A 213 -12.24 -8.15 -20.22
CA ASP A 213 -12.16 -9.23 -19.24
C ASP A 213 -13.45 -10.05 -19.12
N ASP A 214 -14.48 -9.75 -19.92
CA ASP A 214 -15.79 -10.41 -19.87
C ASP A 214 -15.66 -11.93 -19.97
N TYR A 215 -14.85 -12.43 -20.92
CA TYR A 215 -14.65 -13.86 -21.11
C TYR A 215 -13.87 -14.49 -19.96
N VAL A 216 -12.93 -13.77 -19.35
CA VAL A 216 -12.20 -14.27 -18.17
C VAL A 216 -13.17 -14.46 -17.02
N TRP A 217 -14.05 -13.49 -16.77
CA TRP A 217 -15.10 -13.61 -15.76
C TRP A 217 -16.14 -14.68 -16.10
N GLU A 218 -16.51 -14.86 -17.37
CA GLU A 218 -17.37 -15.96 -17.82
C GLU A 218 -16.77 -17.31 -17.41
N VAL A 219 -15.50 -17.57 -17.75
CA VAL A 219 -14.83 -18.83 -17.38
C VAL A 219 -14.76 -18.99 -15.85
N LEU A 220 -14.38 -17.95 -15.11
CA LEU A 220 -14.32 -18.03 -13.65
C LEU A 220 -15.70 -18.29 -13.03
N SER A 221 -16.78 -17.78 -13.64
CA SER A 221 -18.16 -18.04 -13.19
C SER A 221 -18.61 -19.48 -13.39
N GLU A 222 -18.00 -20.22 -14.33
CA GLU A 222 -18.20 -21.67 -14.47
C GLU A 222 -17.45 -22.45 -13.35
N CYS A 223 -16.37 -21.86 -12.81
CA CYS A 223 -15.52 -22.42 -11.76
C CYS A 223 -16.03 -22.15 -10.34
N ARG A 224 -17.30 -21.78 -10.14
CA ARG A 224 -17.82 -21.43 -8.80
C ARG A 224 -17.65 -22.51 -7.74
N ASN A 225 -17.62 -23.79 -8.12
CA ASN A 225 -17.38 -24.91 -7.19
C ASN A 225 -15.89 -25.19 -6.92
N ALA A 226 -14.96 -24.42 -7.49
CA ALA A 226 -13.53 -24.56 -7.28
C ALA A 226 -13.22 -24.46 -5.78
N PRO A 227 -12.65 -25.51 -5.16
CA PRO A 227 -12.40 -25.51 -3.73
C PRO A 227 -11.24 -24.59 -3.38
N PHE A 228 -11.35 -23.94 -2.23
CA PHE A 228 -10.21 -23.31 -1.59
C PHE A 228 -9.17 -24.38 -1.20
N VAL A 229 -7.90 -24.04 -1.39
CA VAL A 229 -6.76 -24.92 -1.14
C VAL A 229 -5.90 -24.31 -0.05
N GLU A 230 -5.92 -24.94 1.13
CA GLU A 230 -5.02 -24.57 2.23
C GLU A 230 -3.67 -25.28 2.05
N ASP A 231 -2.74 -24.60 1.37
CA ASP A 231 -1.38 -25.09 1.18
C ASP A 231 -0.36 -23.96 1.38
N GLN A 232 0.27 -23.95 2.55
CA GLN A 232 1.32 -22.98 2.90
C GLN A 232 2.65 -23.24 2.18
N THR A 233 2.79 -24.40 1.52
CA THR A 233 3.98 -24.75 0.74
C THR A 233 3.82 -24.43 -0.74
N TRP A 234 2.62 -24.03 -1.17
CA TRP A 234 2.36 -23.65 -2.55
C TRP A 234 3.12 -22.36 -2.89
N THR A 235 3.82 -22.36 -4.02
CA THR A 235 4.56 -21.20 -4.52
C THR A 235 4.38 -21.07 -6.02
N VAL A 236 4.38 -19.84 -6.55
CA VAL A 236 4.18 -19.62 -7.99
C VAL A 236 5.46 -19.86 -8.82
N GLY A 237 6.65 -19.82 -8.20
CA GLY A 237 7.94 -19.71 -8.90
C GLY A 237 8.39 -20.88 -9.78
N ASP A 238 7.73 -22.04 -9.71
CA ASP A 238 7.97 -23.23 -10.54
C ASP A 238 6.91 -23.43 -11.64
N ARG A 239 6.02 -22.45 -11.83
CA ARG A 239 4.87 -22.51 -12.74
C ARG A 239 4.97 -21.45 -13.83
N SER A 240 4.35 -21.74 -14.97
CA SER A 240 3.99 -20.70 -15.95
C SER A 240 2.61 -20.14 -15.57
N TYR A 241 2.46 -18.82 -15.62
CA TYR A 241 1.24 -18.14 -15.19
C TYR A 241 1.10 -16.77 -15.84
N LEU A 242 -0.13 -16.27 -15.85
CA LEU A 242 -0.42 -14.86 -16.07
C LEU A 242 -0.62 -14.17 -14.72
N SER A 243 -0.02 -12.98 -14.57
CA SER A 243 -0.18 -12.15 -13.39
C SER A 243 -1.01 -10.92 -13.70
N PHE A 244 -2.31 -10.98 -13.41
CA PHE A 244 -3.20 -9.83 -13.49
C PHE A 244 -2.88 -8.84 -12.36
N THR A 245 -2.82 -7.56 -12.72
CA THR A 245 -2.62 -6.46 -11.79
C THR A 245 -3.96 -5.84 -11.43
N ILE A 246 -4.40 -6.01 -10.19
CA ILE A 246 -5.72 -5.60 -9.72
C ILE A 246 -5.63 -4.36 -8.86
N THR A 247 -6.51 -3.40 -9.15
CA THR A 247 -6.82 -2.27 -8.27
C THR A 247 -8.33 -2.27 -8.02
N SER A 248 -8.73 -2.08 -6.76
CA SER A 248 -10.14 -2.00 -6.38
C SER A 248 -10.28 -1.06 -5.20
N GLU A 249 -10.99 0.05 -5.40
CA GLU A 249 -11.33 0.97 -4.31
C GLU A 249 -12.19 0.28 -3.25
N ALA A 250 -13.16 -0.54 -3.69
CA ALA A 250 -14.11 -1.19 -2.79
C ALA A 250 -13.42 -2.23 -1.88
N LEU A 251 -12.39 -2.92 -2.38
CA LEU A 251 -11.57 -3.83 -1.58
C LEU A 251 -10.40 -3.13 -0.86
N GLY A 252 -10.17 -1.84 -1.13
CA GLY A 252 -9.05 -1.08 -0.58
C GLY A 252 -7.69 -1.61 -1.04
N VAL A 253 -7.58 -2.13 -2.27
CA VAL A 253 -6.35 -2.71 -2.83
C VAL A 253 -5.89 -1.95 -4.06
N TYR A 254 -4.58 -1.99 -4.31
CA TYR A 254 -3.97 -1.28 -5.44
C TYR A 254 -2.78 -2.07 -5.96
N LYS A 255 -2.81 -2.33 -7.26
CA LYS A 255 -1.83 -3.11 -8.00
C LYS A 255 -1.42 -4.41 -7.26
N VAL A 256 -2.40 -5.09 -6.67
CA VAL A 256 -2.20 -6.42 -6.07
C VAL A 256 -2.28 -7.48 -7.14
N ALA A 257 -1.75 -8.66 -6.86
CA ALA A 257 -1.64 -9.71 -7.85
C ALA A 257 -2.84 -10.68 -7.80
N LEU A 258 -3.26 -11.11 -8.98
CA LEU A 258 -4.05 -12.31 -9.19
C LEU A 258 -3.40 -13.17 -10.25
N TYR A 259 -3.09 -14.41 -9.91
CA TYR A 259 -2.43 -15.34 -10.80
C TYR A 259 -3.43 -16.34 -11.35
N VAL A 260 -3.27 -16.66 -12.63
CA VAL A 260 -3.86 -17.84 -13.27
C VAL A 260 -2.70 -18.70 -13.76
N THR A 261 -2.51 -19.85 -13.13
CA THR A 261 -1.39 -20.75 -13.44
C THR A 261 -1.80 -21.83 -14.44
N GLU A 262 -0.88 -22.26 -15.30
CA GLU A 262 -1.16 -23.30 -16.30
C GLU A 262 -1.61 -24.63 -15.68
N ASP A 263 -1.17 -24.94 -14.45
CA ASP A 263 -1.57 -26.14 -13.70
C ASP A 263 -2.93 -26.00 -12.98
N GLY A 264 -3.70 -24.96 -13.28
CA GLY A 264 -5.11 -24.88 -12.91
C GLY A 264 -5.44 -24.17 -11.60
N TYR A 265 -4.58 -23.26 -11.13
CA TYR A 265 -4.84 -22.48 -9.92
C TYR A 265 -5.15 -21.01 -10.19
N LEU A 266 -6.09 -20.49 -9.42
CA LEU A 266 -6.33 -19.06 -9.22
C LEU A 266 -5.75 -18.68 -7.86
N TRP A 267 -4.82 -17.72 -7.82
CA TRP A 267 -4.23 -17.22 -6.58
C TRP A 267 -4.44 -15.72 -6.48
N THR A 268 -4.71 -15.18 -5.29
CA THR A 268 -4.70 -13.73 -5.04
C THR A 268 -4.37 -13.41 -3.59
N ASN A 269 -3.77 -12.24 -3.36
CA ASN A 269 -3.52 -11.67 -2.04
C ASN A 269 -4.33 -10.39 -1.75
N ALA A 270 -5.43 -10.15 -2.49
CA ALA A 270 -6.26 -8.95 -2.31
C ALA A 270 -6.89 -8.84 -0.89
N PHE A 271 -7.03 -9.95 -0.17
CA PHE A 271 -7.74 -10.04 1.10
C PHE A 271 -6.81 -10.15 2.32
N ASN A 272 -5.63 -9.51 2.30
CA ASN A 272 -4.56 -9.61 3.33
C ASN A 272 -3.88 -10.99 3.45
N TRP A 273 -4.60 -12.06 3.13
CA TRP A 273 -4.09 -13.42 3.09
C TRP A 273 -4.05 -13.95 1.64
N GLN A 274 -3.24 -14.99 1.46
CA GLN A 274 -3.22 -15.77 0.22
C GLN A 274 -4.51 -16.56 0.11
N TYR A 275 -5.29 -16.29 -0.93
CA TYR A 275 -6.40 -17.14 -1.35
C TYR A 275 -6.00 -17.92 -2.58
N LEU A 276 -6.19 -19.24 -2.52
CA LEU A 276 -5.82 -20.18 -3.58
C LEU A 276 -7.02 -21.06 -3.89
N PHE A 277 -7.44 -21.11 -5.15
CA PHE A 277 -8.54 -21.95 -5.63
C PHE A 277 -8.07 -22.84 -6.77
N ASN A 278 -8.47 -24.11 -6.73
CA ASN A 278 -8.23 -25.03 -7.84
C ASN A 278 -9.36 -24.91 -8.87
N ILE A 279 -9.13 -24.12 -9.91
CA ILE A 279 -10.08 -23.88 -11.02
C ILE A 279 -9.98 -24.95 -12.12
N GLY A 280 -8.92 -25.76 -12.10
CA GLY A 280 -8.63 -26.82 -13.06
C GLY A 280 -7.89 -26.34 -14.31
N GLU A 281 -7.09 -27.23 -14.90
CA GLU A 281 -6.24 -26.95 -16.07
C GLU A 281 -7.04 -26.47 -17.30
N ASP A 282 -8.27 -26.98 -17.49
CA ASP A 282 -9.13 -26.59 -18.62
C ASP A 282 -9.53 -25.10 -18.55
N ALA A 283 -10.01 -24.66 -17.38
CA ALA A 283 -10.41 -23.27 -17.16
C ALA A 283 -9.21 -22.33 -17.26
N ALA A 284 -8.09 -22.68 -16.62
CA ALA A 284 -6.86 -21.91 -16.72
C ALA A 284 -6.36 -21.80 -18.16
N SER A 285 -6.36 -22.91 -18.92
CA SER A 285 -5.96 -22.92 -20.33
C SER A 285 -6.83 -22.01 -21.19
N ARG A 286 -8.15 -22.01 -20.97
CA ARG A 286 -9.09 -21.12 -21.68
C ARG A 286 -8.80 -19.65 -21.39
N ILE A 287 -8.59 -19.29 -20.12
CA ILE A 287 -8.27 -17.91 -19.72
C ILE A 287 -6.93 -17.46 -20.33
N ILE A 288 -5.88 -18.27 -20.19
CA ILE A 288 -4.54 -17.95 -20.69
C ILE A 288 -4.55 -17.79 -22.21
N HIS A 289 -5.19 -18.72 -22.92
CA HIS A 289 -5.31 -18.67 -24.38
C HIS A 289 -6.06 -17.41 -24.83
N TYR A 290 -7.22 -17.13 -24.23
CA TYR A 290 -7.99 -15.93 -24.54
C TYR A 290 -7.19 -14.66 -24.30
N ALA A 291 -6.53 -14.54 -23.15
CA ALA A 291 -5.77 -13.35 -22.79
C ALA A 291 -4.61 -13.09 -23.78
N LYS A 292 -3.91 -14.15 -24.22
CA LYS A 292 -2.83 -14.02 -25.22
C LYS A 292 -3.33 -13.66 -26.62
N GLU A 293 -4.52 -14.10 -27.01
CA GLU A 293 -5.10 -13.77 -28.33
C GLU A 293 -5.81 -12.41 -28.38
N ASN A 294 -6.27 -11.90 -27.23
CA ASN A 294 -7.14 -10.71 -27.15
C ASN A 294 -6.52 -9.54 -26.37
N SER A 295 -5.19 -9.47 -26.34
CA SER A 295 -4.44 -8.40 -25.71
C SER A 295 -3.45 -7.73 -26.66
N THR A 296 -2.96 -6.56 -26.26
CA THR A 296 -1.88 -5.85 -26.93
C THR A 296 -0.74 -5.65 -25.95
N GLU A 297 0.50 -5.86 -26.40
CA GLU A 297 1.69 -5.59 -25.60
C GLU A 297 1.77 -4.09 -25.26
N VAL A 298 2.09 -3.79 -24.00
CA VAL A 298 2.18 -2.43 -23.44
C VAL A 298 3.45 -2.29 -22.62
N GLU A 299 3.86 -1.06 -22.36
CA GLU A 299 5.00 -0.77 -21.49
C GLU A 299 4.70 -1.15 -20.03
N TYR A 300 5.76 -1.47 -19.29
CA TYR A 300 5.70 -1.69 -17.85
C TYR A 300 5.20 -0.43 -17.14
N GLU A 301 4.31 -0.62 -16.16
CA GLU A 301 3.89 0.45 -15.26
C GLU A 301 4.36 0.13 -13.83
N PRO A 302 5.20 0.98 -13.22
CA PRO A 302 5.72 0.73 -11.88
C PRO A 302 4.60 0.65 -10.85
N TYR A 303 4.83 -0.12 -9.79
CA TYR A 303 3.85 -0.22 -8.69
C TYR A 303 3.60 1.16 -8.08
N ARG A 304 4.65 1.98 -7.97
CA ARG A 304 4.55 3.34 -7.49
C ARG A 304 5.48 4.23 -8.31
N ASN A 305 4.97 5.38 -8.75
CA ASN A 305 5.81 6.37 -9.43
C ASN A 305 6.86 6.89 -8.45
N SER A 306 8.09 7.05 -8.94
CA SER A 306 9.16 7.62 -8.14
C SER A 306 10.14 8.45 -8.95
N VAL A 307 10.77 9.40 -8.27
CA VAL A 307 11.96 10.13 -8.75
C VAL A 307 13.07 9.97 -7.72
N ALA A 308 14.31 9.99 -8.18
CA ALA A 308 15.46 9.90 -7.30
C ALA A 308 16.49 10.98 -7.63
N GLY A 309 17.21 11.46 -6.62
CA GLY A 309 18.21 12.50 -6.79
C GLY A 309 18.68 13.11 -5.47
N THR A 310 19.50 14.15 -5.56
CA THR A 310 20.00 14.90 -4.41
C THR A 310 19.00 15.97 -4.02
N VAL A 311 18.67 16.07 -2.73
CA VAL A 311 17.88 17.20 -2.22
C VAL A 311 18.76 18.46 -2.21
N ILE A 312 18.45 19.44 -3.04
CA ILE A 312 19.24 20.68 -3.15
C ILE A 312 18.62 21.87 -2.42
N GLU A 313 17.31 21.83 -2.18
CA GLU A 313 16.56 22.88 -1.49
C GLU A 313 15.40 22.29 -0.69
N ILE A 314 15.15 22.84 0.50
CA ILE A 314 13.97 22.56 1.31
C ILE A 314 13.40 23.90 1.77
N THR A 315 12.14 24.16 1.47
CA THR A 315 11.39 25.33 1.93
C THR A 315 10.27 24.94 2.89
N GLU A 316 9.35 25.86 3.18
CA GLU A 316 8.11 25.52 3.89
C GLU A 316 7.08 24.87 2.96
N GLU A 317 7.16 25.13 1.64
CA GLU A 317 6.14 24.73 0.67
C GLU A 317 6.57 23.53 -0.19
N TYR A 318 7.86 23.30 -0.38
CA TYR A 318 8.37 22.28 -1.29
C TYR A 318 9.81 21.85 -0.97
N ILE A 319 10.22 20.70 -1.53
CA ILE A 319 11.61 20.28 -1.69
C ILE A 319 11.98 20.29 -3.17
N VAL A 320 13.26 20.53 -3.48
CA VAL A 320 13.80 20.38 -4.84
C VAL A 320 14.76 19.19 -4.86
N VAL A 321 14.48 18.23 -5.73
CA VAL A 321 15.30 17.03 -5.96
C VAL A 321 15.95 17.14 -7.33
N ASP A 322 17.28 17.03 -7.38
CA ASP A 322 18.09 17.11 -8.59
C ASP A 322 18.66 15.74 -8.95
N ASP A 323 18.28 15.21 -10.10
CA ASP A 323 18.70 13.88 -10.57
C ASP A 323 20.07 13.88 -11.31
N SER A 324 20.74 15.03 -11.46
CA SER A 324 22.02 15.17 -12.18
C SER A 324 23.09 14.13 -11.79
N ILE A 325 23.06 13.65 -10.54
CA ILE A 325 23.97 12.61 -10.05
C ILE A 325 23.80 11.27 -10.79
N LEU A 326 22.57 10.96 -11.22
CA LEU A 326 22.19 9.75 -11.94
C LEU A 326 22.52 9.82 -13.43
N CYS A 327 22.66 11.03 -14.00
CA CYS A 327 22.92 11.23 -15.42
C CYS A 327 24.37 10.91 -15.81
N LYS A 328 24.56 10.40 -17.03
CA LYS A 328 25.87 10.20 -17.71
C LYS A 328 26.57 11.55 -17.85
N ASN A 329 25.85 12.58 -18.31
CA ASN A 329 26.31 13.96 -18.28
C ASN A 329 25.47 14.74 -17.25
N PRO A 330 26.07 15.27 -16.17
CA PRO A 330 25.33 16.02 -15.15
C PRO A 330 24.46 17.18 -15.67
N PRO A 331 24.83 17.94 -16.71
CA PRO A 331 23.97 19.00 -17.26
C PRO A 331 22.64 18.54 -17.85
N ASP A 332 22.50 17.24 -18.15
CA ASP A 332 21.25 16.66 -18.66
C ASP A 332 20.22 16.41 -17.53
N GLY A 333 20.60 16.69 -16.29
CA GLY A 333 19.76 16.50 -15.12
C GLY A 333 18.51 17.38 -15.10
N ILE A 334 17.47 16.82 -14.51
CA ILE A 334 16.18 17.43 -14.24
C ILE A 334 16.07 17.73 -12.74
N THR A 335 15.54 18.91 -12.44
CA THR A 335 15.09 19.25 -11.09
C THR A 335 13.59 19.02 -10.99
N TYR A 336 13.18 18.37 -9.91
CA TYR A 336 11.79 18.07 -9.56
C TYR A 336 11.39 18.89 -8.34
N LYS A 337 10.26 19.61 -8.45
CA LYS A 337 9.70 20.39 -7.36
C LYS A 337 8.61 19.60 -6.66
N VAL A 338 8.91 19.02 -5.50
CA VAL A 338 7.98 18.18 -4.74
C VAL A 338 7.29 19.02 -3.67
N LEU A 339 5.97 19.13 -3.72
CA LEU A 339 5.20 19.94 -2.77
C LEU A 339 5.11 19.28 -1.40
N LEU A 340 5.09 20.09 -0.33
CA LEU A 340 4.96 19.68 1.07
C LEU A 340 3.55 19.97 1.64
N ASN A 341 2.54 19.96 0.77
CA ASN A 341 1.14 20.24 1.11
C ASN A 341 0.37 19.04 1.69
N ASP A 342 1.00 17.87 1.81
CA ASP A 342 0.46 16.66 2.42
C ASP A 342 1.31 16.24 3.63
N LEU A 343 0.67 15.87 4.73
CA LEU A 343 1.36 15.41 5.95
C LEU A 343 2.28 14.22 5.68
N ARG A 344 1.88 13.32 4.75
CA ARG A 344 2.62 12.10 4.40
C ARG A 344 4.03 12.41 3.90
N ILE A 345 4.22 13.53 3.20
CA ILE A 345 5.54 13.98 2.74
C ILE A 345 6.16 15.02 3.69
N SER A 346 5.39 15.98 4.20
CA SER A 346 5.92 17.05 5.06
C SER A 346 6.57 16.52 6.33
N ARG A 347 6.05 15.42 6.89
CA ARG A 347 6.60 14.76 8.09
C ARG A 347 8.05 14.30 7.92
N TYR A 348 8.49 13.96 6.71
CA TYR A 348 9.87 13.55 6.47
C TYR A 348 10.85 14.70 6.67
N VAL A 349 10.43 15.92 6.33
CA VAL A 349 11.22 17.15 6.56
C VAL A 349 11.10 17.60 8.01
N ASP A 350 9.88 17.69 8.54
CA ASP A 350 9.62 18.23 9.88
C ASP A 350 10.24 17.39 11.00
N TYR A 351 10.19 16.06 10.84
CA TYR A 351 10.84 15.13 11.77
C TYR A 351 12.35 14.99 11.52
N GLY A 352 12.86 15.54 10.41
CA GLY A 352 14.28 15.59 10.07
C GLY A 352 14.85 14.28 9.49
N ILE A 353 13.99 13.46 8.87
CA ILE A 353 14.40 12.25 8.13
C ILE A 353 15.19 12.64 6.86
N VAL A 354 14.74 13.68 6.15
CA VAL A 354 15.34 14.19 4.92
C VAL A 354 15.91 15.59 5.13
N LYS A 355 17.09 15.85 4.56
CA LYS A 355 17.83 17.12 4.65
C LYS A 355 18.45 17.48 3.30
N VAL A 356 18.78 18.76 3.12
CA VAL A 356 19.58 19.21 1.97
C VAL A 356 20.91 18.48 1.96
N GLY A 357 21.29 17.95 0.79
CA GLY A 357 22.46 17.13 0.54
C GLY A 357 22.19 15.62 0.57
N ASP A 358 21.05 15.17 1.12
CA ASP A 358 20.70 13.75 1.11
C ASP A 358 20.36 13.30 -0.32
N THR A 359 20.82 12.11 -0.71
CA THR A 359 20.27 11.38 -1.86
C THR A 359 18.98 10.69 -1.43
N VAL A 360 17.90 10.90 -2.17
CA VAL A 360 16.57 10.38 -1.83
C VAL A 360 15.88 9.74 -3.03
N GLN A 361 14.97 8.83 -2.73
CA GLN A 361 13.91 8.40 -3.62
C GLN A 361 12.58 8.92 -3.08
N ILE A 362 11.88 9.70 -3.89
CA ILE A 362 10.55 10.22 -3.61
C ILE A 362 9.54 9.37 -4.35
N SER A 363 8.57 8.83 -3.63
CA SER A 363 7.44 8.15 -4.25
C SER A 363 6.20 9.02 -4.26
N TYR A 364 5.45 8.99 -5.35
CA TYR A 364 4.29 9.85 -5.55
C TYR A 364 3.15 9.15 -6.30
N GLU A 365 1.96 9.74 -6.18
CA GLU A 365 0.75 9.40 -6.93
C GLU A 365 0.46 10.52 -7.95
N GLY A 366 -0.14 10.15 -9.09
CA GLY A 366 -0.42 11.08 -10.19
C GLY A 366 0.78 11.32 -11.12
N GLU A 367 0.66 12.38 -11.93
CA GLU A 367 1.63 12.75 -12.97
C GLU A 367 2.51 13.92 -12.56
N ILE A 368 3.67 14.05 -13.22
CA ILE A 368 4.54 15.22 -13.09
C ILE A 368 3.99 16.36 -13.95
N ASP A 369 3.81 17.55 -13.37
CA ASP A 369 3.50 18.75 -14.15
C ASP A 369 4.79 19.35 -14.73
N GLU A 370 5.14 18.91 -15.93
CA GLU A 370 6.30 19.41 -16.69
C GLU A 370 6.16 20.91 -17.03
N THR A 371 4.93 21.39 -17.23
CA THR A 371 4.67 22.80 -17.60
C THR A 371 4.89 23.76 -16.43
N SER A 372 4.76 23.25 -15.21
CA SER A 372 5.05 23.95 -13.96
C SER A 372 6.42 23.55 -13.39
N GLY A 373 7.41 23.31 -14.24
CA GLY A 373 8.80 23.05 -13.81
C GLY A 373 8.95 21.72 -13.07
N ASN A 374 8.38 20.65 -13.64
CA ASN A 374 8.41 19.29 -13.11
C ASN A 374 7.90 19.21 -11.67
N THR A 375 6.72 19.80 -11.44
CA THR A 375 6.12 19.83 -10.11
C THR A 375 5.41 18.52 -9.79
N ILE A 376 5.62 18.00 -8.57
CA ILE A 376 5.01 16.79 -8.04
C ILE A 376 4.16 17.18 -6.82
N ALA A 377 2.84 17.09 -6.97
CA ALA A 377 1.89 17.42 -5.90
C ALA A 377 1.49 16.22 -5.03
N GLY A 378 1.58 15.00 -5.57
CA GLY A 378 1.10 13.76 -4.93
C GLY A 378 2.17 12.96 -4.21
N ALA A 379 3.24 13.58 -3.72
CA ALA A 379 4.29 12.84 -3.02
C ALA A 379 3.81 12.33 -1.65
N ILE A 380 4.14 11.07 -1.35
CA ILE A 380 3.64 10.36 -0.16
C ILE A 380 4.75 9.77 0.72
N SER A 381 5.97 9.64 0.19
CA SER A 381 7.12 9.16 0.95
C SER A 381 8.44 9.67 0.39
N ALA A 382 9.43 9.83 1.27
CA ALA A 382 10.79 10.19 0.92
C ALA A 382 11.79 9.32 1.69
N PHE A 383 12.51 8.45 1.00
CA PHE A 383 13.51 7.58 1.63
C PHE A 383 14.90 8.01 1.23
N LYS A 384 15.84 7.98 2.18
CA LYS A 384 17.25 8.08 1.84
C LYS A 384 17.63 6.90 0.96
N ALA A 385 18.33 7.20 -0.12
CA ALA A 385 18.73 6.24 -1.11
C ALA A 385 20.25 6.23 -1.26
N THR A 386 20.79 5.03 -1.47
CA THR A 386 22.18 4.80 -1.83
C THR A 386 22.25 4.51 -3.33
N ILE A 387 23.20 5.11 -4.02
CA ILE A 387 23.47 4.84 -5.44
C ILE A 387 24.66 3.88 -5.51
N SER A 388 24.50 2.76 -6.20
CA SER A 388 25.57 1.79 -6.45
C SER A 388 25.80 1.56 -7.94
N ASP A 389 27.07 1.49 -8.32
CA ASP A 389 27.57 1.15 -9.65
C ASP A 389 28.04 -0.32 -9.62
N GLY A 390 27.10 -1.26 -9.79
CA GLY A 390 27.36 -2.70 -9.66
C GLY A 390 27.66 -3.17 -8.22
N ASP A 391 28.56 -4.15 -8.07
CA ASP A 391 28.91 -4.84 -6.79
C ASP A 391 29.59 -3.96 -5.73
N VAL A 392 29.69 -2.65 -5.95
CA VAL A 392 30.26 -1.70 -5.00
C VAL A 392 29.16 -0.80 -4.48
N LEU A 393 28.66 -1.15 -3.29
CA LEU A 393 27.97 -0.21 -2.41
C LEU A 393 28.91 0.97 -2.20
N ILE A 394 28.59 2.14 -2.75
CA ILE A 394 29.27 3.38 -2.41
C ILE A 394 28.68 3.81 -1.06
N PRO A 395 29.39 3.64 0.07
CA PRO A 395 28.93 4.21 1.32
C PRO A 395 29.17 5.73 1.25
N GLU A 396 28.28 6.52 1.86
CA GLU A 396 28.62 7.91 2.21
C GLU A 396 29.91 7.99 3.06
#